data_AF-A0A609LJ89-F1
#
_entry.id   AF-A0A609LJ89-F1
#
_cell.length_a   1.000
_cell.length_b   1.000
_cell.length_c   1.000
_cell.angle_alpha   90.00
_cell.angle_beta   90.00
_cell.angle_gamma   90.00
#
_symmetry.space_group_name_H-M   'P 1'
#
loop_
_entity.id
_entity.type
_entity.pdbx_description
1 polymer ?
#
loop_
_entity_poly.entity_id
_entity_poly.type
_entity_poly.pdbx_seq_one_letter_code
_entity_poly.pdbx_strand_id
1 'polypeptide(L)'
;LFLYYDDFFFGYKLVLSGQKIRYSPEIKFIHDISIHGRCICPEWKVYYLCRNLLLLRKLLPVPRIFSVLSIVLRLSKYLAILPWQRKKFRYLYFIWQGILHGLKGISGKYH
;
A
#
# COMPACT_ATOMS: atom_id res chain seq x y z
N LEU A 1 10.04 1.99 3.54
CA LEU A 1 8.65 1.56 3.86
C LEU A 1 8.74 0.19 4.54
N PHE A 2 7.70 -0.27 5.24
CA PHE A 2 7.60 -1.67 5.68
C PHE A 2 6.34 -2.26 5.03
N LEU A 3 6.49 -3.34 4.25
CA LEU A 3 5.51 -4.09 3.47
C LEU A 3 4.50 -3.25 2.67
N TYR A 4 4.29 -3.63 1.40
CA TYR A 4 3.42 -2.94 0.45
C TYR A 4 3.97 -1.59 -0.02
N TYR A 5 4.01 -1.42 -1.35
CA TYR A 5 4.54 -0.26 -2.05
C TYR A 5 6.06 -0.04 -1.92
N ASP A 6 6.78 -0.92 -1.22
CA ASP A 6 8.23 -0.97 -1.18
C ASP A 6 8.83 -1.30 -2.55
N ASP A 7 8.33 -2.36 -3.22
CA ASP A 7 8.76 -2.71 -4.59
C ASP A 7 8.47 -1.58 -5.57
N PHE A 8 7.30 -0.94 -5.43
CA PHE A 8 6.93 0.22 -6.23
C PHE A 8 7.88 1.39 -6.00
N PHE A 9 8.19 1.72 -4.75
CA PHE A 9 9.10 2.82 -4.41
C PHE A 9 10.50 2.55 -4.95
N PHE A 10 10.99 1.31 -4.80
CA PHE A 10 12.27 0.89 -5.32
C PHE A 10 12.33 0.98 -6.85
N GLY A 11 11.35 0.39 -7.53
CA GLY A 11 11.25 0.45 -8.99
C GLY A 11 11.15 1.88 -9.51
N TYR A 12 10.38 2.74 -8.84
CA TYR A 12 10.29 4.15 -9.21
C TYR A 12 11.63 4.87 -9.06
N LYS A 13 12.37 4.63 -7.97
CA LYS A 13 13.71 5.22 -7.78
C LYS A 13 14.71 4.74 -8.82
N LEU A 14 14.64 3.46 -9.23
CA LEU A 14 15.45 2.93 -10.33
C LEU A 14 15.15 3.63 -11.66
N VAL A 15 13.88 3.82 -11.98
CA VAL A 15 13.49 4.53 -13.21
C VAL A 15 13.99 5.98 -13.19
N LEU A 16 13.86 6.67 -12.05
CA LEU A 16 14.40 8.03 -11.90
C LEU A 16 15.92 8.10 -12.00
N SER A 17 16.66 7.03 -11.68
CA SER A 17 18.11 6.96 -11.88
C SER A 17 18.52 6.48 -13.27
N GLY A 18 17.59 6.46 -14.23
CA GLY A 18 17.85 6.10 -15.62
C GLY A 18 17.96 4.60 -15.87
N GLN A 19 17.66 3.76 -14.87
CA GLN A 19 17.69 2.30 -15.00
C GLN A 19 16.42 1.79 -15.67
N LYS A 20 16.56 0.74 -16.48
CA LYS A 20 15.44 0.08 -17.16
C LYS A 20 15.06 -1.18 -16.41
N ILE A 21 13.77 -1.37 -16.16
CA ILE A 21 13.22 -2.60 -15.58
C ILE A 21 12.70 -3.47 -16.72
N ARG A 22 13.31 -4.65 -16.92
CA ARG A 22 12.88 -5.64 -17.91
C ARG A 22 11.91 -6.63 -17.28
N TYR A 23 10.78 -6.85 -17.94
CA TYR A 23 9.93 -8.03 -17.71
C TYR A 23 10.41 -9.17 -18.61
N SER A 24 10.66 -10.34 -18.02
CA SER A 24 11.18 -11.54 -18.70
C SER A 24 10.14 -12.66 -18.66
N PRO A 25 9.30 -12.83 -19.71
CA PRO A 25 8.27 -13.87 -19.74
C PRO A 25 8.85 -15.30 -19.72
N GLU A 26 10.13 -15.46 -20.06
CA GLU A 26 10.87 -16.71 -19.98
C GLU A 26 11.09 -17.21 -18.54
N ILE A 27 11.01 -16.32 -17.54
CA ILE A 27 11.19 -16.67 -16.14
C ILE A 27 9.83 -16.96 -15.50
N LYS A 28 9.67 -18.18 -15.00
CA LYS A 28 8.46 -18.62 -14.29
C LYS A 28 8.69 -18.57 -12.78
N PHE A 29 7.88 -17.80 -12.08
CA PHE A 29 7.83 -17.76 -10.63
C PHE A 29 6.60 -18.50 -10.12
N ILE A 30 6.78 -19.37 -9.14
CA ILE A 30 5.67 -20.00 -8.40
C ILE A 30 5.55 -19.21 -7.09
N HIS A 31 4.37 -18.69 -6.82
CA HIS A 31 4.11 -17.96 -5.58
C HIS A 31 2.71 -18.31 -5.05
N ASP A 32 2.57 -18.27 -3.73
CA ASP A 32 1.29 -18.47 -3.10
C ASP A 32 0.36 -17.28 -3.37
N ILE A 33 -0.92 -17.58 -3.60
CA ILE A 33 -1.98 -16.58 -3.73
C ILE A 33 -3.05 -16.80 -2.66
N SER A 34 -3.54 -15.69 -2.11
CA SER A 34 -4.72 -15.75 -1.24
C SER A 34 -5.97 -15.86 -2.10
N ILE A 35 -6.69 -16.98 -1.96
CA ILE A 35 -7.97 -17.23 -2.63
C ILE A 35 -9.12 -16.43 -1.97
N HIS A 36 -8.88 -15.88 -0.77
CA HIS A 36 -9.86 -15.10 0.00
C HIS A 36 -9.91 -13.63 -0.44
N GLY A 37 -10.16 -13.38 -1.73
CA GLY A 37 -10.09 -12.05 -2.36
C GLY A 37 -11.10 -11.00 -1.87
N ARG A 38 -12.00 -11.36 -0.93
CA ARG A 38 -13.02 -10.44 -0.38
C ARG A 38 -12.60 -9.75 0.92
N CYS A 39 -11.55 -10.21 1.60
CA CYS A 39 -11.04 -9.58 2.83
C CYS A 39 -9.56 -9.22 2.72
N ILE A 40 -9.16 -8.20 3.47
CA ILE A 40 -7.76 -7.90 3.76
C ILE A 40 -7.42 -8.59 5.07
N CYS A 41 -6.77 -9.75 4.96
CA CYS A 41 -6.48 -10.63 6.07
C CYS A 41 -4.97 -10.97 6.11
N PRO A 42 -4.30 -10.90 7.27
CA PRO A 42 -4.73 -10.30 8.54
C PRO A 42 -5.00 -8.78 8.47
N GLU A 43 -5.81 -8.27 9.40
CA GLU A 43 -6.36 -6.91 9.36
C GLU A 43 -5.29 -5.81 9.41
N TRP A 44 -4.16 -6.07 10.07
CA TRP A 44 -3.05 -5.11 10.19
C TRP A 44 -2.47 -4.71 8.83
N LYS A 45 -2.67 -5.49 7.76
CA LYS A 45 -2.19 -5.14 6.42
C LYS A 45 -2.79 -3.82 5.92
N VAL A 46 -4.03 -3.50 6.29
CA VAL A 46 -4.67 -2.24 5.87
C VAL A 46 -3.97 -1.00 6.44
N TYR A 47 -3.37 -1.12 7.63
CA TYR A 47 -2.59 -0.04 8.23
C TYR A 47 -1.46 0.37 7.28
N TYR A 48 -0.69 -0.60 6.77
CA TYR A 48 0.40 -0.34 5.85
C TYR A 48 -0.07 0.14 4.48
N LEU A 49 -1.19 -0.39 3.98
CA LEU A 49 -1.79 0.07 2.72
C LEU A 49 -2.22 1.54 2.78
N CYS A 50 -2.86 1.97 3.87
CA CYS A 50 -3.25 3.37 4.08
C CYS A 50 -2.02 4.27 4.31
N ARG A 51 -1.14 3.87 5.24
CA ARG A 51 0.03 4.66 5.64
C ARG A 51 0.98 4.86 4.48
N ASN A 52 1.39 3.79 3.81
CA ASN A 52 2.41 3.84 2.77
C ASN A 52 1.89 4.58 1.53
N LEU A 53 0.59 4.51 1.22
CA LEU A 53 -0.03 5.29 0.15
C LEU A 53 0.11 6.81 0.37
N LEU A 54 -0.11 7.27 1.60
CA LEU A 54 0.04 8.68 1.97
C LEU A 54 1.51 9.11 2.04
N LEU A 55 2.39 8.24 2.58
CA LEU A 55 3.83 8.48 2.62
C LEU A 55 4.41 8.62 1.21
N LEU A 56 4.02 7.77 0.26
CA LEU A 56 4.50 7.83 -1.12
C LEU A 56 4.24 9.18 -1.75
N ARG A 57 3.05 9.76 -1.54
CA ARG A 57 2.74 11.10 -2.06
C ARG A 57 3.71 12.17 -1.55
N LYS A 58 4.23 12.01 -0.32
CA LYS A 58 5.19 12.94 0.29
C LYS A 58 6.63 12.66 -0.14
N LEU A 59 7.01 11.39 -0.24
CA LEU A 59 8.40 10.97 -0.48
C LEU A 59 8.81 11.03 -1.95
N LEU A 60 7.86 10.92 -2.88
CA LEU A 60 8.18 10.88 -4.30
C LEU A 60 8.29 12.29 -4.90
N PRO A 61 9.42 12.61 -5.57
CA PRO A 61 9.57 13.86 -6.29
C PRO A 61 8.59 13.93 -7.46
N VAL A 62 8.33 15.16 -7.93
CA VAL A 62 7.47 15.43 -9.09
C VAL A 62 8.04 14.70 -10.32
N PRO A 63 7.20 14.01 -11.12
CA PRO A 63 5.73 14.01 -11.08
C PRO A 63 5.12 13.12 -9.98
N ARG A 64 4.09 13.64 -9.32
CA ARG A 64 3.35 12.88 -8.30
C ARG A 64 2.52 11.79 -9.00
N ILE A 65 3.00 10.54 -8.93
CA ILE A 65 2.35 9.39 -9.58
C ILE A 65 0.91 9.18 -9.10
N PHE A 66 0.65 9.40 -7.81
CA PHE A 66 -0.69 9.30 -7.24
C PHE A 66 -1.32 10.68 -7.11
N SER A 67 -2.40 10.92 -7.86
CA SER A 67 -3.26 12.09 -7.69
C SER A 67 -4.00 12.04 -6.35
N VAL A 68 -4.50 13.18 -5.87
CA VAL A 68 -5.32 13.22 -4.64
C VAL A 68 -6.55 12.34 -4.81
N LEU A 69 -7.21 12.43 -5.97
CA LEU A 69 -8.37 11.62 -6.31
C LEU A 69 -8.06 10.11 -6.23
N SER A 70 -6.93 9.67 -6.80
CA SER A 70 -6.51 8.26 -6.74
C SER A 70 -6.32 7.78 -5.30
N ILE A 71 -5.77 8.63 -4.43
CA ILE A 71 -5.57 8.31 -3.02
C ILE A 71 -6.91 8.20 -2.30
N VAL A 72 -7.81 9.16 -2.50
CA VAL A 72 -9.16 9.15 -1.92
C VAL A 72 -9.91 7.89 -2.34
N LEU A 73 -9.93 7.57 -3.63
CA LEU A 73 -10.60 6.36 -4.14
C LEU A 73 -10.03 5.07 -3.53
N ARG A 74 -8.71 4.96 -3.36
CA ARG A 74 -8.09 3.79 -2.71
C ARG A 74 -8.46 3.69 -1.22
N LEU A 75 -8.47 4.80 -0.49
CA LEU A 75 -8.90 4.82 0.91
C LEU A 75 -10.39 4.45 1.05
N SER A 76 -11.24 4.99 0.17
CA SER A 76 -12.66 4.64 0.10
C SER A 76 -12.86 3.16 -0.21
N LYS A 77 -12.06 2.57 -1.11
CA LYS A 77 -12.07 1.12 -1.36
C LYS A 77 -11.76 0.33 -0.09
N TYR A 78 -10.75 0.73 0.69
CA TYR A 78 -10.42 0.01 1.93
C TYR A 78 -11.53 0.10 2.98
N LEU A 79 -12.21 1.24 3.06
CA LEU A 79 -13.42 1.38 3.89
C LEU A 79 -14.57 0.52 3.35
N ALA A 80 -14.79 0.48 2.04
CA ALA A 80 -15.84 -0.30 1.41
C ALA A 80 -15.69 -1.81 1.67
N ILE A 81 -14.48 -2.32 1.90
CA ILE A 81 -14.24 -3.75 2.23
C ILE A 81 -14.65 -4.11 3.67
N LEU A 82 -14.91 -3.12 4.54
CA LEU A 82 -15.25 -3.32 5.96
C LEU A 82 -16.35 -4.38 6.22
N PRO A 83 -17.48 -4.44 5.47
CA PRO A 83 -18.51 -5.45 5.70
C PRO A 83 -18.01 -6.90 5.60
N TRP A 84 -16.95 -7.13 4.80
CA TRP A 84 -16.35 -8.45 4.58
C TRP A 84 -15.22 -8.79 5.56
N GLN A 85 -14.92 -7.92 6.51
CA GLN A 85 -13.86 -8.14 7.50
C GLN A 85 -14.36 -8.92 8.72
N ARG A 86 -13.55 -9.87 9.18
CA ARG A 86 -13.85 -10.67 10.38
C ARG A 86 -13.80 -9.81 11.64
N LYS A 87 -12.72 -9.06 11.86
CA LYS A 87 -12.54 -8.18 13.03
C LYS A 87 -12.73 -6.70 12.67
N LYS A 88 -13.98 -6.28 12.46
CA LYS A 88 -14.36 -4.93 11.98
C LYS A 88 -13.75 -3.78 12.79
N PHE A 89 -13.87 -3.80 14.12
CA PHE A 89 -13.31 -2.74 14.98
C PHE A 89 -11.79 -2.64 14.88
N ARG A 90 -11.10 -3.79 14.90
CA ARG A 90 -9.63 -3.83 14.76
C ARG A 90 -9.19 -3.35 13.37
N TYR A 91 -9.94 -3.69 12.34
CA TYR A 91 -9.70 -3.21 10.99
C TYR A 91 -9.89 -1.70 10.86
N LEU A 92 -10.97 -1.13 11.42
CA LEU A 92 -11.18 0.32 11.47
C LEU A 92 -10.07 1.04 12.24
N TYR A 93 -9.66 0.49 13.39
CA TYR A 93 -8.52 1.00 14.14
C TYR A 93 -7.26 1.07 13.27
N PHE A 94 -6.95 0.02 12.51
CA PHE A 94 -5.79 0.02 11.60
C PHE A 94 -5.93 0.99 10.43
N ILE A 95 -7.13 1.18 9.87
CA ILE A 95 -7.37 2.23 8.86
C ILE A 95 -7.06 3.61 9.46
N TRP A 96 -7.66 3.92 10.60
CA TRP A 96 -7.49 5.21 11.27
C TRP A 96 -6.03 5.49 11.62
N GLN A 97 -5.37 4.54 12.28
CA GLN A 97 -3.94 4.64 12.62
C GLN A 97 -3.06 4.77 11.37
N GLY A 98 -3.36 4.02 10.31
CA GLY A 98 -2.60 4.08 9.06
C GLY A 98 -2.70 5.45 8.40
N ILE A 99 -3.91 6.03 8.36
CA ILE A 99 -4.12 7.38 7.84
C ILE A 99 -3.37 8.42 8.68
N LEU A 100 -3.54 8.41 10.00
CA LEU A 100 -2.86 9.35 10.90
C LEU A 100 -1.34 9.26 10.78
N HIS A 101 -0.77 8.05 10.78
CA HIS A 101 0.67 7.85 10.66
C HIS A 101 1.20 8.28 9.29
N GLY A 102 0.45 8.00 8.22
CA GLY A 102 0.79 8.43 6.87
C GLY A 102 0.80 9.96 6.74
N LEU A 103 -0.18 10.63 7.34
CA LEU A 103 -0.23 12.09 7.42
C LEU A 103 0.88 12.66 8.32
N LYS A 104 1.28 11.98 9.40
CA LYS A 104 2.39 12.39 10.26
C LYS A 104 3.78 12.08 9.68
N GLY A 105 3.88 11.29 8.61
CA GLY A 105 5.18 10.92 8.04
C GLY A 105 5.87 9.76 8.77
N ILE A 106 5.17 9.04 9.65
CA ILE A 106 5.74 7.95 10.44
C ILE A 106 5.97 6.74 9.53
N SER A 107 7.19 6.21 9.51
CA SER A 107 7.59 5.05 8.70
C SER A 107 8.13 3.89 9.56
N GLY A 108 8.58 2.81 8.94
CA GLY A 108 9.12 1.63 9.65
C GLY A 108 8.07 0.57 10.04
N LYS A 109 8.46 -0.39 10.88
CA LYS A 109 7.57 -1.42 11.42
C LYS A 109 6.80 -0.86 12.62
N TYR A 110 5.48 -1.04 12.65
CA TYR A 110 4.61 -0.55 13.71
C TYR A 110 3.42 -1.51 13.88
N HIS A 111 3.68 -2.65 14.52
CA HIS A 111 2.77 -3.71 14.92
C HIS A 111 3.58 -4.86 15.54
#